data_AF-A0AA41UZI6-F1
#
_entry.id   AF-A0AA41UZI6-F1
#
_cell.length_a   1.000
_cell.length_b   1.000
_cell.length_c   1.000
_cell.angle_alpha   90.00
_cell.angle_beta   90.00
_cell.angle_gamma   90.00
#
_symmetry.space_group_name_H-M   'P 1'
#
loop_
_entity.id
_entity.type
_entity.pdbx_description
1 polymer ?
#
loop_
_entity_poly.entity_id
_entity_poly.type
_entity_poly.pdbx_seq_one_letter_code
_entity_poly.pdbx_strand_id
1 'polypeptide(L)'
;MKSDLEILNKERTTVQGDICLLNEKKTILESEIQSLNQDMTKLGSDTELHNKEKTELQNEKNKMHSVIEFLNKEKDELQSDIEFLNEEKYEFVRSVTLDVNESFYERERTLAENEKMFIELKEMNKTLVAKARSYTAELQEARHELIKVIESEKVTRNTLIGVKKRKREDPELWNFRDNKRATLREAINFQLNRTNM
;
A
#
# COMPACT_ATOMS: atom_id res chain seq x y z
N MET A 1 -58.02 55.18 115.82
CA MET A 1 -59.20 54.74 115.03
C MET A 1 -59.39 55.51 113.73
N LYS A 2 -59.58 56.85 113.69
CA LYS A 2 -59.81 57.58 112.42
C LYS A 2 -58.54 57.75 111.55
N SER A 3 -57.39 58.03 112.19
CA SER A 3 -56.05 58.11 111.57
C SER A 3 -55.61 56.81 110.91
N ASP A 4 -55.73 55.69 111.62
CA ASP A 4 -55.29 54.37 111.15
C ASP A 4 -56.05 53.90 109.91
N LEU A 5 -57.33 54.26 109.81
CA LEU A 5 -58.20 53.95 108.68
C LEU A 5 -57.80 54.74 107.42
N GLU A 6 -57.29 55.96 107.60
CA GLU A 6 -56.81 56.81 106.50
C GLU A 6 -55.45 56.32 105.96
N ILE A 7 -54.57 55.82 106.84
CA ILE A 7 -53.31 55.15 106.47
C ILE A 7 -53.61 53.86 105.70
N LEU A 8 -54.48 53.00 106.24
CA LEU A 8 -54.92 51.76 105.59
C LEU A 8 -55.50 52.00 104.19
N ASN A 9 -56.25 53.08 104.00
CA ASN A 9 -56.82 53.40 102.69
C ASN A 9 -55.75 53.82 101.67
N LYS A 10 -54.72 54.60 102.09
CA LYS A 10 -53.59 54.96 101.23
C LYS A 10 -52.76 53.73 100.83
N GLU A 11 -52.47 52.85 101.79
CA GLU A 11 -51.79 51.59 101.54
C GLU A 11 -52.59 50.72 100.55
N ARG A 12 -53.90 50.57 100.76
CA ARG A 12 -54.78 49.87 99.83
C ARG A 12 -54.71 50.44 98.42
N THR A 13 -54.77 51.77 98.26
CA THR A 13 -54.67 52.41 96.94
C THR A 13 -53.32 52.18 96.27
N THR A 14 -52.24 52.14 97.06
CA THR A 14 -50.88 51.90 96.56
C THR A 14 -50.74 50.46 96.07
N VAL A 15 -51.15 49.50 96.90
CA VAL A 15 -51.17 48.07 96.55
C VAL A 15 -52.03 47.80 95.32
N GLN A 16 -53.18 48.47 95.20
CA GLN A 16 -54.03 48.33 94.02
C GLN A 16 -53.36 48.85 92.74
N GLY A 17 -52.58 49.92 92.83
CA GLY A 17 -51.76 50.42 91.72
C GLY A 17 -50.67 49.43 91.31
N ASP A 18 -49.95 48.86 92.28
CA ASP A 18 -48.91 47.85 92.04
C ASP A 18 -49.48 46.59 91.38
N ILE A 19 -50.68 46.15 91.81
CA ILE A 19 -51.40 45.02 91.19
C ILE A 19 -51.73 45.32 89.72
N CYS A 20 -52.21 46.52 89.41
CA CYS A 20 -52.48 46.91 88.02
C CYS A 20 -51.20 46.88 87.16
N LEU A 21 -50.11 47.49 87.63
CA LEU A 21 -48.81 47.50 86.92
C LEU A 21 -48.26 46.08 86.72
N LEU A 22 -48.41 45.21 87.73
CA LEU A 22 -47.99 43.82 87.63
C LEU A 22 -48.82 43.06 86.58
N ASN A 23 -50.12 43.33 86.50
CA ASN A 23 -51.01 42.71 85.53
C ASN A 23 -50.70 43.15 84.09
N GLU A 24 -50.35 44.43 83.88
CA GLU A 24 -49.87 44.93 82.59
C GLU A 24 -48.58 44.21 82.15
N LYS A 25 -47.58 44.13 83.05
CA LYS A 25 -46.33 43.41 82.78
C LYS A 25 -46.57 41.93 82.46
N LYS A 26 -47.47 41.28 83.20
CA LYS A 26 -47.87 39.89 82.94
C LYS A 26 -48.43 39.72 81.52
N THR A 27 -49.31 40.62 81.08
CA THR A 27 -49.92 40.57 79.75
C THR A 27 -48.88 40.75 78.62
N ILE A 28 -47.91 41.64 78.83
CA ILE A 28 -46.79 41.86 77.90
C ILE A 28 -45.94 40.58 77.79
N LEU A 29 -45.54 40.02 78.93
CA LEU A 29 -44.74 38.78 78.97
C LEU A 29 -45.46 37.59 78.32
N GLU A 30 -46.78 37.45 78.54
CA GLU A 30 -47.58 36.41 77.89
C GLU A 30 -47.56 36.56 76.35
N SER A 31 -47.62 37.80 75.85
CA SER A 31 -47.56 38.09 74.41
C SER A 31 -46.17 37.79 73.82
N GLU A 32 -45.10 38.14 74.54
CA GLU A 32 -43.72 37.83 74.13
C GLU A 32 -43.46 36.32 74.09
N ILE A 33 -43.93 35.57 75.10
CA ILE A 33 -43.86 34.10 75.13
C ILE A 33 -44.59 33.49 73.93
N GLN A 34 -45.77 34.01 73.59
CA GLN A 34 -46.52 33.52 72.44
C GLN A 34 -45.76 33.78 71.12
N SER A 35 -45.17 34.97 70.95
CA SER A 35 -44.35 35.30 69.78
C SER A 35 -43.12 34.38 69.67
N LEU A 36 -42.40 34.18 70.78
CA LEU A 36 -41.23 33.30 70.83
C LEU A 36 -41.58 31.85 70.50
N ASN A 37 -42.74 31.36 70.96
CA ASN A 37 -43.20 30.02 70.62
C ASN A 37 -43.49 29.88 69.12
N GLN A 38 -44.08 30.90 68.48
CA GLN A 38 -44.30 30.89 67.03
C GLN A 38 -42.97 30.84 66.27
N ASP A 39 -42.00 31.67 66.66
CA ASP A 39 -40.67 31.67 66.04
C ASP A 39 -39.96 30.31 66.22
N MET A 40 -40.08 29.72 67.41
CA MET A 40 -39.52 28.39 67.69
C MET A 40 -40.13 27.30 66.79
N THR A 41 -41.45 27.33 66.56
CA THR A 41 -42.11 26.38 65.64
C THR A 41 -41.68 26.57 64.18
N LYS A 42 -41.49 27.81 63.75
CA LYS A 42 -41.03 28.12 62.39
C LYS A 42 -39.59 27.64 62.17
N LEU A 43 -38.69 27.95 63.11
CA LEU A 43 -37.30 27.48 63.07
C LEU A 43 -37.20 25.96 63.08
N GLY A 44 -38.06 25.28 63.84
CA GLY A 44 -38.15 23.81 63.83
C GLY A 44 -38.50 23.27 62.44
N SER A 45 -39.48 23.87 61.77
CA SER A 45 -39.90 23.49 60.41
C SER A 45 -38.80 23.75 59.38
N ASP A 46 -38.14 24.91 59.45
CA ASP A 46 -37.04 25.26 58.55
C ASP A 46 -35.85 24.30 58.71
N THR A 47 -35.57 23.88 59.95
CA THR A 47 -34.50 22.91 60.25
C THR A 47 -34.81 21.53 59.67
N GLU A 48 -36.06 21.09 59.71
CA GLU A 48 -36.50 19.83 59.12
C GLU A 48 -36.37 19.83 57.59
N LEU A 49 -36.80 20.91 56.93
CA LEU A 49 -36.64 21.10 55.49
C LEU A 49 -35.16 21.09 55.08
N HIS A 50 -34.33 21.86 55.76
CA HIS A 50 -32.89 21.90 55.50
C HIS A 50 -32.23 20.52 55.66
N ASN A 51 -32.64 19.73 56.66
CA ASN A 51 -32.14 18.37 56.84
C ASN A 51 -32.54 17.47 55.67
N LYS A 52 -33.77 17.57 55.17
CA LYS A 52 -34.22 16.82 54.00
C LYS A 52 -33.40 17.16 52.76
N GLU A 53 -33.23 18.45 52.45
CA GLU A 53 -32.41 18.91 51.32
C GLU A 53 -30.96 18.40 51.43
N LYS A 54 -30.38 18.46 52.64
CA LYS A 54 -29.03 17.93 52.90
C LYS A 54 -28.92 16.44 52.58
N THR A 55 -29.93 15.64 52.92
CA THR A 55 -29.94 14.20 52.61
C THR A 55 -30.08 13.93 51.11
N GLU A 56 -30.89 14.72 50.41
CA GLU A 56 -31.07 14.61 48.96
C GLU A 56 -29.77 14.94 48.21
N LEU A 57 -29.12 16.04 48.57
CA LEU A 57 -27.82 16.43 48.01
C LEU A 57 -26.74 15.38 48.28
N GLN A 58 -26.74 14.78 49.48
CA GLN A 58 -25.78 13.71 49.79
C GLN A 58 -26.01 12.46 48.93
N ASN A 59 -27.27 12.12 48.64
CA ASN A 59 -27.60 11.01 47.74
C ASN A 59 -27.19 11.29 46.30
N GLU A 60 -27.40 12.51 45.81
CA GLU A 60 -26.98 12.92 44.48
C GLU A 60 -25.46 12.89 44.33
N LYS A 61 -24.73 13.40 45.34
CA LYS A 61 -23.28 13.30 45.41
C LYS A 61 -22.78 11.86 45.32
N ASN A 62 -23.41 10.93 46.04
CA ASN A 62 -23.04 9.51 46.00
C ASN A 62 -23.29 8.90 44.61
N LYS A 63 -24.42 9.23 43.97
CA LYS A 63 -24.71 8.77 42.60
C LYS A 63 -23.68 9.29 41.60
N MET A 64 -23.34 10.58 41.66
CA MET A 64 -22.28 11.18 40.83
C MET A 64 -20.94 10.48 41.05
N HIS A 65 -20.60 10.15 42.29
CA HIS A 65 -19.36 9.43 42.60
C HIS A 65 -19.32 8.07 41.91
N SER A 66 -20.39 7.28 41.99
CA SER A 66 -20.47 5.98 41.28
C SER A 66 -20.39 6.11 39.76
N VAL A 67 -20.97 7.16 39.18
CA VAL A 67 -20.85 7.43 37.73
C VAL A 67 -19.40 7.74 37.35
N ILE A 68 -18.69 8.53 38.16
CA ILE A 68 -17.27 8.86 37.92
C ILE A 68 -16.41 7.58 37.99
N GLU A 69 -16.63 6.71 38.97
CA GLU A 69 -15.92 5.43 39.06
C GLU A 69 -16.14 4.55 37.83
N PHE A 70 -17.38 4.45 37.36
CA PHE A 70 -17.72 3.70 36.15
C PHE A 70 -17.00 4.25 34.91
N LEU A 71 -17.08 5.57 34.69
CA LEU A 71 -16.45 6.21 33.53
C LEU A 71 -14.93 6.09 33.56
N ASN A 72 -14.31 6.12 34.74
CA ASN A 72 -12.86 5.91 34.85
C ASN A 72 -12.47 4.48 34.45
N LYS A 73 -13.25 3.48 34.85
CA LYS A 73 -13.00 2.09 34.46
C LYS A 73 -13.12 1.90 32.94
N GLU A 74 -14.18 2.44 32.34
CA GLU A 74 -14.38 2.37 30.88
C GLU A 74 -13.24 3.08 30.12
N LYS A 75 -12.77 4.23 30.65
CA LYS A 75 -11.61 4.93 30.10
C LYS A 75 -10.34 4.08 30.15
N ASP A 76 -10.08 3.39 31.25
CA ASP A 76 -8.90 2.53 31.40
C ASP A 76 -8.94 1.31 30.46
N GLU A 77 -10.12 0.74 30.25
CA GLU A 77 -10.37 -0.34 29.27
C GLU A 77 -10.09 0.14 27.84
N LEU A 78 -10.66 1.29 27.45
CA LEU A 78 -10.41 1.88 26.12
C LEU A 78 -8.95 2.26 25.89
N GLN A 79 -8.26 2.74 26.93
CA GLN A 79 -6.84 3.04 26.86
C GLN A 79 -6.02 1.76 26.58
N SER A 80 -6.37 0.65 27.22
CA SER A 80 -5.73 -0.64 27.01
C SER A 80 -5.96 -1.17 25.59
N ASP A 81 -7.18 -1.03 25.07
CA ASP A 81 -7.51 -1.43 23.69
C ASP A 81 -6.72 -0.62 22.66
N ILE A 82 -6.55 0.69 22.88
CA ILE A 82 -5.75 1.57 22.01
C ILE A 82 -4.27 1.14 22.00
N GLU A 83 -3.71 0.80 23.16
CA GLU A 83 -2.32 0.33 23.27
C GLU A 83 -2.12 -0.98 22.52
N PHE A 84 -3.02 -1.96 22.70
CA PHE A 84 -2.99 -3.23 22.00
C PHE A 84 -3.06 -3.06 20.47
N LEU A 85 -4.01 -2.25 19.97
CA LEU A 85 -4.15 -1.99 18.55
C LEU A 85 -2.93 -1.28 17.94
N ASN A 86 -2.27 -0.41 18.71
CA ASN A 86 -1.04 0.24 18.25
C ASN A 86 0.12 -0.76 18.10
N GLU A 87 0.25 -1.72 19.03
CA GLU A 87 1.25 -2.78 18.96
C GLU A 87 0.99 -3.72 17.77
N GLU A 88 -0.26 -4.17 17.59
CA GLU A 88 -0.65 -5.01 16.45
C GLU A 88 -0.37 -4.31 15.11
N LYS A 89 -0.76 -3.03 15.01
CA LYS A 89 -0.48 -2.21 13.82
C LYS A 89 1.01 -2.07 13.55
N TYR A 90 1.82 -1.87 14.59
CA TYR A 90 3.27 -1.75 14.46
C TYR A 90 3.89 -3.03 13.89
N GLU A 91 3.54 -4.19 14.45
CA GLU A 91 4.07 -5.48 13.98
C GLU A 91 3.59 -5.81 12.57
N PHE A 92 2.32 -5.52 12.23
CA PHE A 92 1.83 -5.70 10.86
C PHE A 92 2.59 -4.85 9.84
N VAL A 93 2.80 -3.56 10.13
CA VAL A 93 3.56 -2.67 9.23
C VAL A 93 5.00 -3.15 9.12
N ARG A 94 5.61 -3.57 10.23
CA ARG A 94 6.97 -4.10 10.27
C ARG A 94 7.10 -5.36 9.42
N SER A 95 6.18 -6.32 9.54
CA SER A 95 6.23 -7.58 8.78
C SER A 95 6.06 -7.33 7.28
N VAL A 96 5.06 -6.55 6.87
CA VAL A 96 4.83 -6.23 5.45
C VAL A 96 6.02 -5.49 4.85
N THR A 97 6.64 -4.58 5.60
CA THR A 97 7.84 -3.87 5.13
C THR A 97 9.00 -4.83 4.90
N LEU A 98 9.21 -5.81 5.79
CA LEU A 98 10.25 -6.83 5.62
C LEU A 98 9.98 -7.69 4.38
N ASP A 99 8.77 -8.22 4.25
CA ASP A 99 8.37 -9.08 3.12
C ASP A 99 8.55 -8.36 1.77
N VAL A 100 8.11 -7.10 1.69
CA VAL A 100 8.25 -6.30 0.46
C VAL A 100 9.72 -6.04 0.14
N ASN A 101 10.53 -5.67 1.13
CA ASN A 101 11.96 -5.42 0.92
C ASN A 101 12.68 -6.69 0.44
N GLU A 102 12.43 -7.84 1.08
CA GLU A 102 13.02 -9.11 0.66
C GLU A 102 12.63 -9.47 -0.78
N SER A 103 11.35 -9.32 -1.13
CA SER A 103 10.88 -9.56 -2.50
C SER A 103 11.52 -8.61 -3.53
N PHE A 104 11.79 -7.36 -3.15
CA PHE A 104 12.44 -6.38 -4.00
C PHE A 104 13.90 -6.77 -4.27
N TYR A 105 14.65 -7.16 -3.24
CA TYR A 105 16.03 -7.61 -3.37
C TYR A 105 16.16 -8.83 -4.30
N GLU A 106 15.31 -9.84 -4.12
CA GLU A 106 15.35 -11.04 -4.98
C GLU A 106 15.01 -10.72 -6.44
N ARG A 107 14.08 -9.79 -6.66
CA ARG A 107 13.71 -9.35 -8.01
C ARG A 107 14.82 -8.55 -8.68
N GLU A 108 15.49 -7.66 -7.94
CA GLU A 108 16.62 -6.87 -8.44
C GLU A 108 17.79 -7.79 -8.83
N ARG A 109 18.09 -8.78 -7.99
CA ARG A 109 19.09 -9.81 -8.30
C ARG A 109 18.75 -10.57 -9.58
N THR A 110 17.52 -11.07 -9.70
CA THR A 110 17.08 -11.82 -10.88
C THR A 110 17.13 -10.96 -12.15
N LEU A 111 16.82 -9.67 -12.03
CA LEU A 111 16.88 -8.72 -13.15
C LEU A 111 18.32 -8.52 -13.63
N ALA A 112 19.29 -8.38 -12.72
CA ALA A 112 20.71 -8.26 -13.05
C ALA A 112 21.25 -9.52 -13.76
N GLU A 113 20.85 -10.72 -13.29
CA GLU A 113 21.20 -11.99 -13.93
C GLU A 113 20.64 -12.09 -15.36
N ASN A 114 19.38 -11.70 -15.55
CA ASN A 114 18.74 -11.65 -16.87
C ASN A 114 19.40 -10.63 -17.81
N GLU A 115 19.79 -9.46 -17.30
CA GLU A 115 20.48 -8.43 -18.09
C GLU A 115 21.84 -8.95 -18.59
N LYS A 116 22.61 -9.63 -17.73
CA LYS A 116 23.85 -10.29 -18.10
C LYS A 116 23.65 -11.32 -19.22
N MET A 117 22.66 -12.21 -19.07
CA MET A 117 22.35 -13.23 -20.07
C MET A 117 21.96 -12.61 -21.42
N PHE A 118 21.22 -11.50 -21.42
CA PHE A 118 20.86 -10.80 -22.66
C PHE A 118 22.09 -10.24 -23.40
N ILE A 119 23.06 -9.70 -22.66
CA ILE A 119 24.33 -9.23 -23.22
C ILE A 119 25.07 -10.40 -23.90
N GLU A 120 25.21 -11.54 -23.20
CA GLU A 120 25.87 -12.74 -23.73
C GLU A 120 25.17 -13.28 -24.99
N LEU A 121 23.83 -13.34 -24.99
CA LEU A 121 23.05 -13.75 -26.16
C LEU A 121 23.24 -12.79 -27.35
N LYS A 122 23.32 -11.48 -27.08
CA LYS A 122 23.56 -10.47 -28.12
C LYS A 122 24.94 -10.63 -28.76
N GLU A 123 25.97 -10.92 -27.97
CA GLU A 123 27.31 -11.22 -28.46
C GLU A 123 27.36 -12.51 -29.27
N MET A 124 26.71 -13.57 -28.78
CA MET A 124 26.61 -14.85 -29.50
C MET A 124 25.87 -14.69 -30.83
N ASN A 125 24.77 -13.94 -30.87
CA ASN A 125 24.05 -13.69 -32.12
C ASN A 125 24.93 -12.93 -33.11
N LYS A 126 25.67 -11.91 -32.65
CA LYS A 126 26.62 -11.15 -33.48
C LYS A 126 27.68 -12.07 -34.11
N THR A 127 28.23 -13.02 -33.36
CA THR A 127 29.23 -13.97 -33.89
C THR A 127 28.62 -14.96 -34.88
N LEU A 128 27.42 -15.49 -34.61
CA LEU A 128 26.70 -16.36 -35.53
C LEU A 128 26.38 -15.66 -36.86
N VAL A 129 25.93 -14.41 -36.80
CA VAL A 129 25.67 -13.59 -38.00
C VAL A 129 26.95 -13.35 -38.80
N ALA A 130 28.07 -13.06 -38.14
CA ALA A 130 29.37 -12.90 -38.82
C ALA A 130 29.81 -14.19 -39.51
N LYS A 131 29.68 -15.34 -38.83
CA LYS A 131 30.02 -16.66 -39.38
C LYS A 131 29.15 -17.02 -40.58
N ALA A 132 27.84 -16.78 -40.50
CA ALA A 132 26.91 -16.99 -41.61
C ALA A 132 27.29 -16.14 -42.83
N ARG A 133 27.66 -14.87 -42.62
CA ARG A 133 28.14 -13.98 -43.70
C ARG A 133 29.42 -14.51 -44.36
N SER A 134 30.38 -15.01 -43.58
CA SER A 134 31.61 -15.63 -44.12
C SER A 134 31.29 -16.82 -45.03
N TYR A 135 30.47 -17.76 -44.55
CA TYR A 135 30.09 -18.93 -45.35
C TYR A 135 29.33 -18.56 -46.63
N THR A 136 28.48 -17.54 -46.59
CA THR A 136 27.81 -17.06 -47.81
C THR A 136 28.78 -16.44 -48.80
N ALA A 137 29.81 -15.73 -48.34
CA ALA A 137 30.83 -15.13 -49.21
C ALA A 137 31.72 -16.21 -49.84
N GLU A 138 32.20 -17.18 -49.05
CA GLU A 138 32.97 -18.33 -49.52
C GLU A 138 32.19 -19.13 -50.58
N LEU A 139 30.90 -19.38 -50.33
CA LEU A 139 30.03 -20.07 -51.28
C LEU A 139 29.83 -19.27 -52.58
N GLN A 140 29.71 -17.94 -52.48
CA GLN A 140 29.62 -17.07 -53.64
C GLN A 140 30.93 -17.09 -54.44
N GLU A 141 32.09 -17.00 -53.80
CA GLU A 141 33.40 -17.07 -54.44
C GLU A 141 33.57 -18.38 -55.21
N ALA A 142 33.33 -19.52 -54.55
CA ALA A 142 33.38 -20.85 -55.20
C ALA A 142 32.44 -20.95 -56.41
N ARG A 143 31.24 -20.35 -56.33
CA ARG A 143 30.31 -20.28 -57.48
C ARG A 143 30.88 -19.46 -58.64
N HIS A 144 31.48 -18.30 -58.36
CA HIS A 144 32.10 -17.46 -59.40
C HIS A 144 33.28 -18.16 -60.07
N GLU A 145 34.13 -18.86 -59.30
CA GLU A 145 35.22 -19.65 -59.84
C GLU A 145 34.73 -20.76 -60.77
N LEU A 146 33.69 -21.50 -60.34
CA LEU A 146 33.10 -22.57 -61.16
C LEU A 146 32.54 -22.02 -62.48
N ILE A 147 31.82 -20.89 -62.44
CA ILE A 147 31.30 -20.22 -63.64
C ILE A 147 32.45 -19.88 -64.59
N LYS A 148 33.53 -19.29 -64.08
CA LYS A 148 34.72 -18.93 -64.87
C LYS A 148 35.36 -20.16 -65.54
N VAL A 149 35.47 -21.28 -64.82
CA VAL A 149 35.97 -22.55 -65.37
C VAL A 149 35.07 -23.03 -66.51
N ILE A 150 33.75 -23.08 -66.29
CA ILE A 150 32.77 -23.50 -67.30
C ILE A 150 32.83 -22.60 -68.55
N GLU A 151 32.93 -21.29 -68.39
CA GLU A 151 33.07 -20.35 -69.50
C GLU A 151 34.35 -20.59 -70.31
N SER A 152 35.49 -20.79 -69.63
CA SER A 152 36.76 -21.09 -70.30
C SER A 152 36.76 -22.46 -71.01
N GLU A 153 36.05 -23.45 -70.46
CA GLU A 153 35.91 -24.77 -71.05
C GLU A 153 35.00 -24.76 -72.28
N LYS A 154 33.93 -23.95 -72.27
CA LYS A 154 33.10 -23.71 -73.47
C LYS A 154 33.92 -23.04 -74.59
N VAL A 155 34.80 -22.09 -74.27
CA VAL A 155 35.68 -21.45 -75.26
C VAL A 155 36.69 -22.42 -75.86
N THR A 156 37.22 -23.37 -75.07
CA THR A 156 38.24 -24.34 -75.52
C THR A 156 37.65 -25.56 -76.24
N ARG A 157 36.42 -25.98 -75.92
CA ARG A 157 35.71 -27.07 -76.63
C ARG A 157 35.10 -26.65 -77.97
N ASN A 158 35.18 -25.38 -78.35
CA ASN A 158 34.82 -24.91 -79.71
C ASN A 158 35.87 -25.35 -80.76
N THR A 159 36.27 -26.62 -80.75
CA THR A 159 36.99 -27.25 -81.85
C THR A 159 35.95 -27.51 -82.93
N LEU A 160 35.94 -26.67 -83.97
CA LEU A 160 35.14 -26.82 -85.19
C LEU A 160 35.63 -28.05 -85.98
N ILE A 161 35.35 -29.23 -85.45
CA ILE A 161 35.53 -30.51 -86.17
C ILE A 161 34.21 -30.79 -86.86
N GLY A 162 34.28 -31.07 -88.15
CA GLY A 162 33.12 -31.52 -88.91
C GLY A 162 33.54 -32.46 -90.02
N VAL A 163 32.55 -33.00 -90.74
CA VAL A 163 32.80 -33.94 -91.84
C VAL A 163 33.02 -33.15 -93.12
N LYS A 164 34.20 -33.28 -93.74
CA LYS A 164 34.51 -32.66 -95.04
C LYS A 164 34.37 -33.71 -96.14
N LYS A 165 33.31 -33.60 -96.95
CA LYS A 165 33.09 -34.49 -98.09
C LYS A 165 33.88 -34.01 -99.31
N ARG A 166 34.72 -34.87 -99.89
CA ARG A 166 35.33 -34.64 -101.21
C ARG A 166 34.60 -35.45 -102.27
N LYS A 167 34.62 -34.98 -103.52
CA LYS A 167 33.75 -35.52 -104.60
C LYS A 167 34.05 -36.97 -105.02
N ARG A 168 35.15 -37.60 -104.57
CA ARG A 168 35.57 -38.95 -104.99
C ARG A 168 36.34 -39.77 -103.92
N GLU A 169 36.21 -39.43 -102.64
CA GLU A 169 36.85 -40.12 -101.52
C GLU A 169 35.89 -40.18 -100.31
N ASP A 170 36.10 -41.15 -99.42
CA ASP A 170 35.26 -41.35 -98.23
C ASP A 170 35.21 -40.10 -97.34
N PRO A 171 34.08 -39.83 -96.65
CA PRO A 171 33.96 -38.66 -95.78
C PRO A 171 34.99 -38.71 -94.64
N GLU A 172 35.83 -37.69 -94.55
CA GLU A 172 36.85 -37.59 -93.50
C GLU A 172 36.46 -36.56 -92.44
N LEU A 173 36.77 -36.87 -91.17
CA LEU A 173 36.72 -35.88 -90.11
C LEU A 173 37.83 -34.86 -90.32
N TRP A 174 37.44 -33.59 -90.34
CA TRP A 174 38.31 -32.46 -90.64
C TRP A 174 38.29 -31.47 -89.49
N ASN A 175 39.47 -31.03 -89.07
CA ASN A 175 39.58 -29.90 -88.16
C ASN A 175 39.58 -28.62 -89.02
N PHE A 176 38.45 -27.90 -89.03
CA PHE A 176 38.29 -26.68 -89.83
C PHE A 176 39.09 -25.50 -89.29
N ARG A 177 39.49 -25.53 -88.02
CA ARG A 177 40.33 -24.49 -87.41
C ARG A 177 41.76 -24.55 -87.95
N ASP A 178 42.32 -25.75 -88.04
CA ASP A 178 43.71 -25.96 -88.44
C ASP A 178 43.86 -26.32 -89.92
N ASN A 179 42.74 -26.33 -90.66
CA ASN A 179 42.63 -26.74 -92.06
C ASN A 179 43.41 -28.02 -92.40
N LYS A 180 43.27 -29.03 -91.55
CA LYS A 180 43.93 -30.34 -91.69
C LYS A 180 42.96 -31.47 -91.36
N ARG A 181 43.31 -32.69 -91.76
CA ARG A 181 42.56 -33.89 -91.37
C ARG A 181 42.59 -34.02 -89.85
N ALA A 182 41.44 -34.32 -89.25
CA ALA A 182 41.35 -34.44 -87.81
C ALA A 182 42.26 -35.58 -87.34
N THR A 183 43.03 -35.31 -86.29
CA THR A 183 43.85 -36.32 -85.62
C THR A 183 42.95 -37.37 -84.94
N LEU A 184 43.50 -38.55 -84.63
CA LEU A 184 42.75 -39.61 -83.97
C LEU A 184 42.09 -39.14 -82.66
N ARG A 185 42.83 -38.32 -81.89
CA ARG A 185 42.35 -37.73 -80.63
C ARG A 185 41.17 -36.78 -80.86
N GLU A 186 41.24 -35.97 -81.90
CA GLU A 186 40.17 -35.05 -82.31
C GLU A 186 38.93 -35.81 -82.81
N ALA A 187 39.13 -36.89 -83.57
CA ALA A 187 38.06 -37.76 -84.05
C ALA A 187 37.33 -38.49 -82.90
N ILE A 188 38.09 -39.00 -81.92
CA ILE A 188 37.54 -39.63 -80.71
C ILE A 188 36.71 -38.61 -79.91
N ASN A 189 37.22 -37.39 -79.70
CA ASN A 189 36.49 -36.34 -79.00
C ASN A 189 35.21 -35.89 -79.74
N PHE A 190 35.25 -35.80 -81.07
CA PHE A 190 34.06 -35.49 -81.87
C PHE A 190 32.95 -36.54 -81.72
N GLN A 191 33.32 -37.83 -81.67
CA GLN A 191 32.35 -38.91 -81.45
C GLN A 191 31.80 -38.89 -80.03
N LEU A 192 32.65 -38.75 -79.01
CA LEU A 192 32.23 -38.68 -77.60
C LEU A 192 31.28 -37.50 -77.31
N ASN A 193 31.48 -36.36 -77.97
CA ASN A 193 30.59 -35.21 -77.84
C ASN A 193 29.24 -35.40 -78.55
N ARG A 194 29.13 -36.32 -79.52
CA ARG A 194 27.86 -36.68 -80.18
C ARG A 194 27.03 -37.66 -79.36
N THR A 195 27.66 -38.47 -78.51
CA THR A 195 26.97 -39.46 -77.67
C THR A 195 26.46 -38.90 -76.33
N ASN A 196 26.87 -37.68 -75.94
CA ASN A 196 26.42 -36.99 -74.72
C ASN A 196 25.31 -35.94 -74.97
N MET A 197 24.59 -36.04 -76.09
CA MET A 197 23.35 -35.28 -76.38
C MET A 197 22.14 -36.21 -76.42
#